data_AF-A0A2H5VXH5-F1
#
_entry.id   AF-A0A2H5VXH5-F1
#
_cell.length_a   1.000
_cell.length_b   1.000
_cell.length_c   1.000
_cell.angle_alpha   90.00
_cell.angle_beta   90.00
_cell.angle_gamma   90.00
#
_symmetry.space_group_name_H-M   'P 1'
#
loop_
_entity.id
_entity.type
_entity.pdbx_description
1 polymer ?
#
loop_
_entity_poly.entity_id
_entity_poly.type
_entity_poly.pdbx_seq_one_letter_code
_entity_poly.pdbx_strand_id
1 'polypeptide(L)'
;MAFIKDDSEASARLVEEIDRLVAAHREQGLRGFVVYIAGPEIKDRLERLATERRLTIPLTYLPKGAADPALERYRVDRTAANTVIVYTRKKAVHVATNVTPEKFEPIAQAARSIVARRE
;
A
#
# COMPACT_ATOMS: atom_id res chain seq x y z
N MET A 1 1.91 2.31 -3.66
CA MET A 1 2.41 1.04 -3.11
C MET A 1 2.38 1.18 -1.61
N ALA A 2 1.90 0.17 -0.88
CA ALA A 2 1.98 0.16 0.59
C ALA A 2 2.62 -1.13 1.06
N PHE A 3 3.45 -1.05 2.09
CA PHE A 3 4.05 -2.15 2.80
C PHE A 3 3.39 -2.26 4.17
N ILE A 4 2.87 -3.43 4.51
CA ILE A 4 2.17 -3.66 5.77
C ILE A 4 2.89 -4.77 6.53
N LYS A 5 3.39 -4.46 7.71
CA LYS A 5 4.02 -5.44 8.60
C LYS A 5 3.00 -6.03 9.56
N ASP A 6 2.12 -5.18 10.06
CA ASP A 6 1.15 -5.51 11.10
C ASP A 6 -0.26 -5.63 10.52
N ASP A 7 -0.95 -6.72 10.84
CA ASP A 7 -2.31 -7.02 10.36
C ASP A 7 -3.40 -6.51 11.30
N SER A 8 -3.16 -5.40 12.01
CA SER A 8 -4.19 -4.73 12.79
C SER A 8 -5.35 -4.24 11.92
N GLU A 9 -6.53 -4.05 12.52
CA GLU A 9 -7.69 -3.43 11.85
C GLU A 9 -7.37 -2.07 11.23
N ALA A 10 -6.44 -1.31 11.83
CA ALA A 10 -5.96 -0.05 11.26
C ALA A 10 -5.31 -0.23 9.88
N SER A 11 -4.54 -1.30 9.70
CA SER A 11 -3.93 -1.65 8.41
C SER A 11 -5.00 -2.09 7.41
N ALA A 12 -5.97 -2.90 7.83
CA ALA A 12 -7.08 -3.30 6.97
C ALA A 12 -7.90 -2.09 6.47
N ARG A 13 -8.22 -1.14 7.36
CA ARG A 13 -8.86 0.13 6.97
C ARG A 13 -8.01 0.94 5.99
N LEU A 14 -6.70 0.99 6.21
CA LEU A 14 -5.79 1.70 5.30
C LEU A 14 -5.76 1.06 3.91
N VAL A 15 -5.83 -0.28 3.81
CA VAL A 15 -5.94 -0.99 2.53
C VAL A 15 -7.24 -0.63 1.81
N GLU A 16 -8.37 -0.56 2.52
CA GLU A 16 -9.65 -0.13 1.95
C GLU A 16 -9.59 1.31 1.42
N GLU A 17 -8.99 2.23 2.17
CA GLU A 17 -8.84 3.63 1.75
C GLU A 17 -7.96 3.74 0.49
N ILE A 18 -6.87 2.97 0.42
CA ILE A 18 -6.04 2.87 -0.80
C ILE A 18 -6.85 2.29 -1.96
N ASP A 19 -7.63 1.24 -1.72
CA ASP A 19 -8.42 0.60 -2.76
C ASP A 19 -9.47 1.56 -3.33
N ARG A 20 -10.23 2.26 -2.48
CA ARG A 20 -11.20 3.26 -2.91
C ARG A 20 -10.53 4.38 -3.71
N LEU A 21 -9.39 4.87 -3.24
CA LEU A 21 -8.63 5.92 -3.94
C LEU A 21 -8.15 5.44 -5.31
N VAL A 22 -7.61 4.22 -5.40
CA VAL A 22 -7.14 3.64 -6.66
C VAL A 22 -8.31 3.37 -7.59
N ALA A 23 -9.42 2.84 -7.09
CA ALA A 23 -10.63 2.59 -7.86
C ALA A 23 -11.21 3.89 -8.44
N ALA A 24 -11.31 4.95 -7.62
CA ALA A 24 -11.81 6.26 -8.04
C ALA A 24 -10.94 6.92 -9.13
N HIS A 25 -9.64 6.64 -9.15
CA HIS A 25 -8.69 7.23 -10.11
C HIS A 25 -8.08 6.20 -11.08
N ARG A 26 -8.68 5.02 -11.19
CA ARG A 26 -8.16 3.91 -12.01
C ARG A 26 -8.13 4.26 -13.48
N GLU A 27 -9.19 4.91 -13.96
CA GLU A 27 -9.34 5.38 -15.35
C GLU A 27 -8.29 6.43 -15.72
N GLN A 28 -7.88 7.23 -14.75
CA GLN A 28 -6.84 8.24 -14.91
C GLN A 28 -5.42 7.64 -14.83
N GLY A 29 -5.33 6.31 -14.69
CA GLY A 29 -4.08 5.55 -14.70
C GLY A 29 -3.41 5.44 -13.33
N LEU A 30 -4.11 5.76 -12.23
CA LEU A 30 -3.60 5.48 -10.89
C LEU A 30 -3.60 3.97 -10.65
N ARG A 31 -2.46 3.44 -10.21
CA ARG A 31 -2.31 2.03 -9.83
C ARG A 31 -1.78 1.96 -8.41
N GLY A 32 -2.43 1.17 -7.57
CA GLY A 32 -1.97 0.86 -6.24
C GLY A 32 -1.90 -0.65 -6.05
N PHE A 33 -1.05 -1.05 -5.12
CA PHE A 33 -0.89 -2.43 -4.69
C PHE A 33 -0.32 -2.41 -3.29
N VAL A 34 -0.65 -3.46 -2.55
CA VAL A 34 -0.28 -3.61 -1.14
C VAL A 34 0.58 -4.85 -1.01
N VAL A 35 1.69 -4.71 -0.31
CA VAL A 35 2.69 -5.72 -0.07
C VAL A 35 2.72 -5.99 1.42
N TYR A 36 2.44 -7.20 1.84
CA TYR A 36 2.60 -7.60 3.23
C TYR A 36 4.01 -8.12 3.46
N ILE A 37 4.64 -7.63 4.51
CA ILE A 37 5.98 -8.06 4.95
C ILE A 37 5.89 -9.38 5.73
N ALA A 38 4.68 -9.84 6.04
CA ALA A 38 4.47 -11.18 6.56
C ALA A 38 4.77 -12.24 5.49
N GLY A 39 5.24 -13.41 5.93
CA GLY A 39 5.66 -14.49 5.04
C GLY A 39 4.50 -15.12 4.24
N PRO A 40 4.77 -16.23 3.53
CA PRO A 40 3.76 -16.94 2.74
C PRO A 40 2.59 -17.49 3.58
N GLU A 41 2.75 -17.56 4.90
CA GLU A 41 1.71 -17.96 5.85
C GLU A 41 0.45 -17.07 5.80
N ILE A 42 0.55 -15.82 5.33
CA ILE A 42 -0.61 -14.93 5.28
C ILE A 42 -1.38 -15.01 3.96
N LYS A 43 -0.92 -15.81 3.00
CA LYS A 43 -1.51 -15.90 1.66
C LYS A 43 -3.01 -16.17 1.73
N ASP A 44 -3.42 -17.24 2.42
CA ASP A 44 -4.85 -17.57 2.61
C ASP A 44 -5.64 -16.44 3.28
N ARG A 45 -4.99 -15.73 4.22
CA ARG A 45 -5.61 -14.60 4.92
C ARG A 45 -5.79 -13.40 4.00
N LEU A 46 -4.84 -13.12 3.11
CA LEU A 46 -4.95 -12.08 2.10
C LEU A 46 -6.04 -12.38 1.09
N GLU A 47 -6.15 -13.63 0.64
CA GLU A 47 -7.19 -14.04 -0.29
C GLU A 47 -8.58 -13.89 0.33
N ARG A 48 -8.73 -14.26 1.62
CA ARG A 48 -9.95 -14.00 2.39
C ARG A 48 -10.21 -12.51 2.54
N LEU A 49 -9.23 -11.72 2.97
CA LEU A 49 -9.39 -10.27 3.15
C LEU A 49 -9.76 -9.56 1.84
N ALA A 50 -9.12 -9.92 0.73
CA ALA A 50 -9.45 -9.41 -0.60
C ALA A 50 -10.89 -9.73 -0.99
N THR A 51 -11.34 -10.95 -0.69
CA THR A 51 -12.71 -11.40 -0.98
C THR A 51 -13.73 -10.70 -0.08
N GLU A 52 -13.49 -10.68 1.23
CA GLU A 52 -14.37 -10.09 2.24
C GLU A 52 -14.53 -8.58 2.05
N ARG A 53 -13.42 -7.89 1.76
CA ARG A 53 -13.38 -6.44 1.58
C ARG A 53 -13.54 -5.99 0.13
N ARG A 54 -13.74 -6.93 -0.81
CA ARG A 54 -13.89 -6.70 -2.26
C ARG A 54 -12.79 -5.80 -2.82
N LEU A 55 -11.55 -6.03 -2.40
CA LEU A 55 -10.41 -5.23 -2.80
C LEU A 55 -10.11 -5.49 -4.28
N THR A 56 -10.02 -4.42 -5.06
CA THR A 56 -9.70 -4.47 -6.49
C THR A 56 -8.20 -4.32 -6.73
N ILE A 57 -7.48 -3.76 -5.76
CA ILE A 57 -6.03 -3.67 -5.79
C ILE A 57 -5.38 -5.04 -5.55
N PRO A 58 -4.28 -5.36 -6.27
CA PRO A 58 -3.55 -6.58 -6.02
C PRO A 58 -2.88 -6.52 -4.64
N LEU A 59 -3.19 -7.52 -3.82
CA LEU A 59 -2.48 -7.83 -2.58
C LEU A 59 -1.39 -8.84 -2.87
N THR A 60 -0.21 -8.60 -2.34
CA THR A 60 0.92 -9.53 -2.43
C THR A 60 1.64 -9.60 -1.10
N TYR A 61 2.51 -10.58 -0.92
CA TYR A 61 3.31 -10.79 0.27
C TYR A 61 4.76 -11.02 -0.13
N LEU A 62 5.68 -10.77 0.79
CA LEU A 62 7.11 -11.02 0.56
C LEU A 62 7.43 -12.48 0.85
N PRO A 63 7.99 -13.23 -0.12
CA PRO A 63 8.29 -14.65 0.07
C PRO A 63 9.33 -14.89 1.17
N LYS A 64 10.21 -13.91 1.43
CA LYS A 64 11.19 -13.94 2.53
C LYS A 64 10.80 -13.05 3.73
N GLY A 65 9.55 -12.56 3.75
CA GLY A 65 9.03 -11.70 4.81
C GLY A 65 9.92 -10.48 5.14
N ALA A 66 10.20 -10.25 6.42
CA ALA A 66 11.04 -9.15 6.90
C ALA A 66 12.52 -9.23 6.48
N ALA A 67 12.98 -10.38 5.98
CA ALA A 67 14.33 -10.60 5.48
C ALA A 67 14.45 -10.42 3.95
N ASP A 68 13.38 -9.98 3.29
CA ASP A 68 13.39 -9.84 1.84
C ASP A 68 14.24 -8.64 1.37
N PRO A 69 15.15 -8.83 0.39
CA PRO A 69 15.99 -7.75 -0.14
C PRO A 69 15.18 -6.64 -0.82
N ALA A 70 13.92 -6.88 -1.19
CA ALA A 70 13.03 -5.84 -1.69
C ALA A 70 12.87 -4.69 -0.67
N LEU A 71 12.86 -4.98 0.63
CA LEU A 71 12.71 -3.96 1.68
C LEU A 71 13.87 -2.96 1.65
N GLU A 72 15.10 -3.43 1.46
CA GLU A 72 16.28 -2.57 1.35
C GLU A 72 16.24 -1.74 0.07
N ARG A 73 15.84 -2.36 -1.05
CA ARG A 73 15.71 -1.68 -2.34
C ARG A 73 14.70 -0.53 -2.30
N TYR A 74 13.60 -0.72 -1.58
CA TYR A 74 12.55 0.29 -1.43
C TYR A 74 12.74 1.20 -0.22
N ARG A 75 13.84 1.06 0.53
CA ARG A 75 14.11 1.77 1.79
C ARG A 75 12.91 1.72 2.75
N VAL A 76 12.28 0.56 2.84
CA VAL A 76 11.15 0.34 3.73
C VAL A 76 11.70 0.29 5.15
N ASP A 77 11.10 1.10 6.02
CA ASP A 77 11.52 1.16 7.42
C ASP A 77 11.08 -0.11 8.15
N ARG A 78 12.05 -0.95 8.52
CA ARG A 78 11.79 -2.24 9.19
C ARG A 78 11.20 -2.06 10.60
N THR A 79 11.37 -0.87 11.16
CA THR A 79 10.86 -0.47 12.47
C THR A 79 9.40 0.00 12.41
N ALA A 80 8.90 0.37 11.23
CA ALA A 80 7.53 0.83 11.07
C ALA A 80 6.54 -0.34 10.95
N ALA A 81 5.33 -0.14 11.48
CA ALA A 81 4.21 -1.06 11.36
C ALA A 81 3.68 -1.13 9.91
N ASN A 82 3.79 -0.02 9.18
CA ASN A 82 3.47 0.07 7.76
C ASN A 82 4.27 1.20 7.09
N THR A 83 4.38 1.14 5.77
CA THR A 83 5.06 2.16 4.95
C THR A 83 4.31 2.35 3.64
N VAL A 84 3.80 3.54 3.39
CA VAL A 84 3.12 3.89 2.13
C VAL A 84 4.06 4.71 1.27
N ILE A 85 4.21 4.30 0.02
CA ILE A 85 5.03 4.98 -0.96
C ILE A 85 4.20 5.31 -2.19
N VAL A 86 4.14 6.60 -2.51
CA VAL A 86 3.50 7.14 -3.70
C VAL A 86 4.59 7.43 -4.74
N TYR A 87 4.47 6.77 -5.89
CA TYR A 87 5.39 6.92 -7.01
C TYR A 87 4.72 7.63 -8.19
N THR A 88 5.47 8.50 -8.87
CA THR A 88 5.11 9.03 -10.19
C THR A 88 6.33 9.01 -11.10
N ARG A 89 6.16 8.65 -12.38
CA ARG A 89 7.23 8.63 -13.39
C ARG A 89 8.54 7.96 -12.88
N LYS A 90 8.41 6.81 -12.21
CA LYS A 90 9.51 6.03 -11.59
C LYS A 90 10.27 6.74 -10.45
N LYS A 91 9.73 7.82 -9.87
CA LYS A 91 10.28 8.51 -8.70
C LYS A 91 9.30 8.47 -7.53
N ALA A 92 9.80 8.18 -6.33
CA ALA A 92 9.00 8.32 -5.11
C ALA A 92 8.78 9.82 -4.86
N VAL A 93 7.53 10.26 -4.83
CA VAL A 93 7.17 11.65 -4.52
C VAL A 93 6.66 11.81 -3.10
N HIS A 94 6.21 10.72 -2.48
CA HIS A 94 5.82 10.73 -1.09
C HIS A 94 6.12 9.37 -0.46
N VAL A 95 6.76 9.39 0.70
CA VAL A 95 7.04 8.21 1.52
C VAL A 95 6.54 8.54 2.92
N ALA A 96 5.67 7.70 3.46
CA ALA A 96 5.14 7.84 4.81
C ALA A 96 5.24 6.51 5.54
N THR A 97 5.70 6.54 6.78
CA THR A 97 5.86 5.37 7.66
C THR A 97 4.92 5.49 8.86
N ASN A 98 4.45 4.38 9.42
CA ASN A 98 3.48 4.37 10.54
C ASN A 98 2.24 5.22 10.24
N VAL A 99 1.70 5.03 9.04
CA VAL A 99 0.50 5.67 8.55
C VAL A 99 -0.71 5.09 9.27
N THR A 100 -1.40 5.93 10.02
CA THR A 100 -2.74 5.66 10.53
C THR A 100 -3.78 6.17 9.52
N PRO A 101 -5.03 5.68 9.56
CA PRO A 101 -6.09 6.20 8.70
C PRO A 101 -6.26 7.73 8.78
N GLU A 102 -6.02 8.33 9.96
CA GLU A 102 -6.04 9.79 10.15
C GLU A 102 -4.92 10.52 9.40
N LYS A 103 -3.78 9.86 9.17
CA LYS A 103 -2.63 10.39 8.42
C LYS A 103 -2.66 9.99 6.95
N PHE A 104 -3.76 9.41 6.48
CA PHE A 104 -3.90 8.96 5.09
C PHE A 104 -4.20 10.11 4.11
N GLU A 105 -4.87 11.17 4.57
CA GLU A 105 -5.24 12.32 3.73
C GLU A 105 -4.07 12.92 2.91
N PRO A 106 -2.88 13.22 3.48
CA PRO A 106 -1.75 13.75 2.69
C PRO A 106 -1.27 12.78 1.61
N ILE A 107 -1.39 11.47 1.83
CA ILE A 107 -1.03 10.43 0.86
C ILE A 107 -2.05 10.42 -0.28
N ALA A 108 -3.35 10.50 0.07
CA ALA A 108 -4.43 10.58 -0.89
C ALA A 108 -4.31 11.84 -1.75
N GLN A 109 -4.01 12.99 -1.13
CA GLN A 109 -3.78 14.25 -1.83
C GLN A 109 -2.56 14.18 -2.76
N ALA A 110 -1.45 13.56 -2.33
CA ALA A 110 -0.27 13.36 -3.16
C ALA A 110 -0.59 12.48 -4.37
N ALA A 111 -1.34 11.39 -4.17
CA ALA A 111 -1.80 10.52 -5.25
C ALA A 111 -2.73 11.27 -6.22
N ARG A 112 -3.73 12.00 -5.72
CA ARG A 112 -4.62 12.83 -6.55
C ARG A 112 -3.84 13.87 -7.35
N SER A 113 -2.86 14.51 -6.75
CA SER A 113 -2.01 15.52 -7.40
C SER A 113 -1.17 14.95 -8.54
N ILE A 114 -0.75 13.68 -8.46
CA ILE A 114 -0.05 12.99 -9.56
C ILE A 114 -0.96 12.78 -10.76
N VAL A 115 -2.22 12.46 -10.47
CA VAL A 115 -3.22 12.15 -11.47
C VAL A 115 -3.76 13.43 -12.12
N ALA A 116 -3.96 14.49 -11.34
CA ALA A 116 -4.36 15.81 -11.83
C ALA A 116 -3.29 16.49 -12.71
N ARG A 117 -2.00 16.21 -12.48
CA ARG A 117 -0.89 16.74 -13.30
C ARG A 117 -0.69 16.03 -14.65
N ARG A 118 -1.60 15.14 -15.05
CA ARG A 118 -1.54 14.42 -16.33
C ARG A 118 -2.41 15.04 -17.43
N GLU A 119 -3.07 16.16 -17.17
CA GLU A 119 -3.72 17.00 -18.19
C GLU A 119 -2.75 17.97 -18.87
#